data_AF-A0A496W1Z0-F1
#
_entry.id   AF-A0A496W1Z0-F1
#
_cell.length_a   1.000
_cell.length_b   1.000
_cell.length_c   1.000
_cell.angle_alpha   90.00
_cell.angle_beta   90.00
_cell.angle_gamma   90.00
#
_symmetry.space_group_name_H-M   'P 1'
#
loop_
_entity.id
_entity.type
_entity.pdbx_description
1 polymer ?
#
loop_
_entity_poly.entity_id
_entity_poly.type
_entity_poly.pdbx_seq_one_letter_code
_entity_poly.pdbx_strand_id
1 'polypeptide(L)'
;MSEYLTAAWFANHIRMMRIQDARTFLIMEGFTDQQFYQFLVDSEKKHCLVISADNKKNAIDAIKHLEQTQFRGVLAIVDADFDVLKQAVPNSDNVLLTDSHDLETMIIKSQAFYISRKSLA
;
A
#
# COMPACT_ATOMS: atom_id res chain seq x y z
N MET A 1 22.12 5.26 -4.71
CA MET A 1 21.52 3.92 -4.50
C MET A 1 19.99 3.98 -4.60
N SER A 2 19.31 4.95 -3.98
CA SER A 2 17.85 5.20 -4.16
C SER A 2 17.43 5.55 -5.60
N GLU A 3 18.32 6.13 -6.40
CA GLU A 3 18.07 6.54 -7.81
C GLU A 3 17.65 5.40 -8.77
N TYR A 4 17.84 4.14 -8.37
CA TYR A 4 17.49 2.96 -9.18
C TYR A 4 16.15 2.32 -8.79
N LEU A 5 15.53 2.75 -7.67
CA LEU A 5 14.24 2.24 -7.18
C LEU A 5 13.09 2.95 -7.90
N THR A 6 12.92 2.58 -9.17
CA THR A 6 11.87 3.10 -10.06
C THR A 6 10.61 2.24 -9.98
N ALA A 7 9.47 2.79 -10.37
CA ALA A 7 8.21 2.06 -10.53
C ALA A 7 8.35 0.77 -11.37
N ALA A 8 9.14 0.82 -12.45
CA ALA A 8 9.41 -0.35 -13.29
C ALA A 8 10.21 -1.43 -12.55
N TRP A 9 11.15 -1.02 -11.69
CA TRP A 9 11.88 -1.96 -10.84
C TRP A 9 10.92 -2.69 -9.89
N PHE A 10 10.02 -1.98 -9.21
CA PHE A 10 9.02 -2.59 -8.31
C PHE A 10 8.09 -3.54 -9.05
N ALA A 11 7.57 -3.15 -10.20
CA ALA A 11 6.71 -4.01 -11.02
C ALA A 11 7.43 -5.29 -11.45
N ASN A 12 8.69 -5.19 -11.89
CA ASN A 12 9.48 -6.35 -12.27
C ASN A 12 9.85 -7.24 -11.07
N HIS A 13 10.16 -6.63 -9.93
CA HIS A 13 10.41 -7.36 -8.68
C HIS A 13 9.19 -8.20 -8.27
N ILE A 14 7.99 -7.62 -8.31
CA ILE A 14 6.72 -8.31 -8.03
C ILE A 14 6.48 -9.46 -9.02
N ARG A 15 6.70 -9.23 -10.32
CA ARG A 15 6.58 -10.30 -11.34
C ARG A 15 7.53 -11.46 -11.07
N MET A 16 8.77 -11.17 -10.69
CA MET A 16 9.74 -12.22 -10.36
C MET A 16 9.32 -12.99 -9.11
N MET A 17 8.86 -12.30 -8.06
CA MET A 17 8.35 -12.96 -6.84
C MET A 17 7.14 -13.87 -7.13
N ARG A 18 6.24 -13.44 -8.01
CA ARG A 18 5.05 -14.22 -8.41
C ARG A 18 5.39 -15.61 -8.97
N ILE A 19 6.59 -15.81 -9.53
CA ILE A 19 7.02 -17.13 -10.03
C ILE A 19 7.09 -18.17 -8.90
N GLN A 20 7.41 -17.73 -7.67
CA GLN A 20 7.60 -18.60 -6.51
C GLN A 20 6.50 -18.44 -5.46
N ASP A 21 5.71 -17.37 -5.53
CA ASP A 21 4.73 -17.02 -4.52
C ASP A 21 3.33 -16.74 -5.12
N ALA A 22 2.34 -17.50 -4.65
CA ALA A 22 0.95 -17.39 -5.10
C ALA A 22 0.11 -16.40 -4.27
N ARG A 23 0.66 -15.78 -3.21
CA ARG A 23 -0.03 -14.83 -2.33
C ARG A 23 -0.42 -13.53 -3.04
N THR A 24 -1.33 -12.76 -2.47
CA THR A 24 -1.62 -11.41 -2.99
C THR A 24 -0.49 -10.45 -2.65
N PHE A 25 -0.30 -9.42 -3.48
CA PHE A 25 0.68 -8.36 -3.24
C PHE A 25 -0.03 -7.10 -2.80
N LEU A 26 0.40 -6.52 -1.68
CA LEU A 26 -0.06 -5.22 -1.19
C LEU A 26 1.12 -4.25 -1.24
N ILE A 27 1.01 -3.23 -2.08
CA ILE A 27 2.02 -2.19 -2.25
C ILE A 27 1.66 -1.02 -1.34
N MET A 28 2.59 -0.63 -0.48
CA MET A 28 2.47 0.53 0.39
C MET A 28 3.34 1.67 -0.09
N GLU A 29 2.93 2.90 0.18
CA GLU A 29 3.72 4.09 -0.11
C GLU A 29 5.07 4.08 0.60
N GLY A 30 5.07 3.90 1.93
CA GLY A 30 6.28 3.92 2.75
C GLY A 30 6.57 2.62 3.51
N PHE A 31 7.79 2.54 4.05
CA PHE A 31 8.24 1.41 4.86
C PHE A 31 7.48 1.27 6.18
N THR A 32 7.17 2.40 6.84
CA THR A 32 6.39 2.39 8.09
C THR A 32 4.99 1.83 7.86
N ASP A 33 4.33 2.24 6.78
CA ASP A 33 3.00 1.75 6.40
C ASP A 33 3.05 0.26 6.07
N GLN A 34 4.10 -0.18 5.36
CA GLN A 34 4.34 -1.60 5.10
C GLN A 34 4.38 -2.42 6.39
N GLN A 35 5.09 -1.96 7.42
CA GLN A 35 5.15 -2.67 8.70
C GLN A 35 3.79 -2.71 9.40
N PHE A 36 3.08 -1.59 9.42
CA PHE A 36 1.76 -1.50 10.04
C PHE A 36 0.73 -2.38 9.34
N TYR A 37 0.60 -2.25 8.02
CA TYR A 37 -0.36 -3.05 7.25
C TYR A 37 0.00 -4.53 7.27
N GLN A 38 1.28 -4.91 7.25
CA GLN A 38 1.67 -6.31 7.41
C GLN A 38 1.13 -6.89 8.72
N PHE A 39 1.22 -6.14 9.82
CA PHE A 39 0.67 -6.57 11.10
C PHE A 39 -0.87 -6.63 11.08
N LEU A 40 -1.52 -5.64 10.46
CA LEU A 40 -2.98 -5.51 10.46
C LEU A 40 -3.68 -6.54 9.55
N VAL A 41 -3.16 -6.76 8.34
CA VAL A 41 -3.86 -7.54 7.30
C VAL A 41 -3.46 -9.01 7.30
N ASP A 42 -2.22 -9.34 7.68
CA ASP A 42 -1.69 -10.70 7.64
C ASP A 42 -0.43 -10.84 8.51
N SER A 43 -0.59 -10.79 9.83
CA SER A 43 0.54 -10.85 10.78
C SER A 43 1.35 -12.15 10.66
N GLU A 44 0.73 -13.25 10.22
CA GLU A 44 1.37 -14.55 10.02
C GLU A 44 2.04 -14.68 8.64
N LYS A 45 1.87 -13.70 7.74
CA LYS A 45 2.43 -13.67 6.39
C LYS A 45 2.04 -14.88 5.54
N LYS A 46 0.79 -15.37 5.65
CA LYS A 46 0.32 -16.58 4.94
C LYS A 46 -0.41 -16.29 3.64
N HIS A 47 -1.00 -15.10 3.50
CA HIS A 47 -1.95 -14.77 2.44
C HIS A 47 -1.51 -13.58 1.59
N CYS A 48 -0.74 -12.65 2.17
CA CYS A 48 -0.34 -11.41 1.53
C CYS A 48 1.16 -11.12 1.71
N LEU A 49 1.77 -10.59 0.66
CA LEU A 49 3.10 -9.99 0.65
C LEU A 49 2.97 -8.48 0.63
N VAL A 50 3.38 -7.81 1.70
CA VAL A 50 3.35 -6.35 1.81
C VAL A 50 4.71 -5.77 1.43
N ILE A 51 4.74 -4.83 0.47
CA ILE A 51 5.96 -4.27 -0.13
C ILE A 51 5.89 -2.75 -0.08
N SER A 52 6.92 -2.08 0.41
CA SER A 52 7.08 -0.62 0.29
C SER A 52 7.57 -0.22 -1.11
N ALA A 53 6.96 0.82 -1.70
CA ALA A 53 7.37 1.42 -2.97
C ALA A 53 8.22 2.70 -2.82
N ASP A 54 8.57 3.05 -1.58
CA ASP A 54 9.33 4.23 -1.13
C ASP A 54 8.63 5.59 -1.32
N ASN A 55 7.71 5.72 -2.27
CA ASN A 55 6.88 6.91 -2.43
C ASN A 55 5.59 6.60 -3.21
N LYS A 56 4.60 7.49 -3.05
CA LYS A 56 3.30 7.43 -3.76
C LYS A 56 3.42 7.21 -5.25
N LYS A 57 4.29 7.98 -5.92
CA LYS A 57 4.42 7.94 -7.38
C LYS A 57 4.86 6.55 -7.84
N ASN A 58 5.83 5.95 -7.17
CA ASN A 58 6.31 4.61 -7.45
C ASN A 58 5.21 3.56 -7.23
N ALA A 59 4.44 3.65 -6.15
CA ALA A 59 3.34 2.73 -5.88
C ALA A 59 2.30 2.76 -7.02
N ILE A 60 1.84 3.96 -7.38
CA ILE A 60 0.83 4.16 -8.44
C ILE A 60 1.36 3.70 -9.81
N ASP A 61 2.56 4.12 -10.19
CA ASP A 61 3.11 3.78 -11.51
C ASP A 61 3.51 2.30 -11.60
N ALA A 62 3.86 1.65 -10.49
CA ALA A 62 4.09 0.20 -10.46
C ALA A 62 2.79 -0.58 -10.73
N ILE A 63 1.66 -0.14 -10.18
CA ILE A 63 0.33 -0.71 -10.51
C ILE A 63 0.05 -0.57 -12.01
N LYS A 64 0.23 0.63 -12.59
CA LYS A 64 0.04 0.82 -14.04
C LYS A 64 0.89 -0.14 -14.87
N HIS A 65 2.15 -0.32 -14.50
CA HIS A 65 3.02 -1.28 -15.17
C HIS A 65 2.52 -2.72 -15.05
N LEU A 66 2.02 -3.15 -13.88
CA LEU A 66 1.51 -4.51 -13.65
C LEU A 66 0.19 -4.76 -14.41
N GLU A 67 -0.68 -3.76 -14.47
CA GLU A 67 -1.96 -3.80 -15.19
C GLU A 67 -1.79 -3.97 -16.71
N GLN A 68 -0.73 -3.38 -17.30
CA GLN A 68 -0.38 -3.59 -18.72
C GLN A 68 -0.18 -5.07 -19.07
N THR A 69 0.14 -5.91 -18.09
CA THR A 69 0.32 -7.36 -18.24
C THR A 69 -0.82 -8.18 -17.64
N GLN A 70 -1.95 -7.55 -17.30
CA GLN A 70 -3.10 -8.17 -16.64
C GLN A 70 -2.72 -8.95 -15.35
N PHE A 71 -1.72 -8.46 -14.62
CA PHE A 71 -1.26 -9.08 -13.39
C PHE A 71 -2.40 -9.11 -12.34
N ARG A 72 -2.63 -10.26 -11.72
CA ARG A 72 -3.72 -10.46 -10.75
C ARG A 72 -3.23 -10.51 -9.31
N GLY A 73 -4.11 -10.10 -8.40
CA GLY A 73 -3.87 -10.16 -6.96
C GLY A 73 -2.82 -9.15 -6.51
N VAL A 74 -2.91 -7.92 -7.00
CA VAL A 74 -2.10 -6.78 -6.56
C VAL A 74 -3.02 -5.61 -6.20
N LEU A 75 -2.69 -4.91 -5.13
CA LEU A 75 -3.38 -3.71 -4.67
C LEU A 75 -2.33 -2.72 -4.15
N ALA A 76 -2.51 -1.42 -4.37
CA ALA A 76 -1.74 -0.39 -3.70
C ALA A 76 -2.64 0.40 -2.74
N ILE A 77 -2.12 0.76 -1.57
CA ILE A 77 -2.71 1.74 -0.67
C ILE A 77 -1.70 2.88 -0.53
N VAL A 78 -2.13 4.09 -0.86
CA VAL A 78 -1.31 5.30 -0.77
C VAL A 78 -2.04 6.37 0.02
N ASP A 79 -1.29 7.30 0.61
CA ASP A 79 -1.89 8.34 1.42
C ASP A 79 -2.77 9.26 0.58
N ALA A 80 -3.88 9.73 1.13
CA ALA A 80 -4.76 10.67 0.43
C ALA A 80 -4.12 12.05 0.32
N ASP A 81 -3.25 12.43 1.27
CA ASP A 81 -2.65 13.77 1.38
C ASP A 81 -3.66 14.88 1.01
N PHE A 82 -3.33 15.70 0.01
CA PHE A 82 -4.18 16.73 -0.55
C PHE A 82 -4.85 16.31 -1.86
N ASP A 83 -4.71 15.04 -2.29
CA ASP A 83 -5.18 14.57 -3.59
C ASP A 83 -6.71 14.57 -3.67
N VAL A 84 -7.39 14.30 -2.55
CA VAL A 84 -8.86 14.43 -2.43
C VAL A 84 -9.31 15.88 -2.68
N LEU A 85 -8.58 16.87 -2.14
CA LEU A 85 -8.90 18.29 -2.35
C LEU A 85 -8.64 18.74 -3.78
N LYS A 86 -7.71 18.08 -4.47
CA LYS A 86 -7.34 18.37 -5.87
C LYS A 86 -8.15 17.56 -6.89
N GLN A 87 -9.08 16.70 -6.44
CA GLN A 87 -9.78 15.72 -7.29
C GLN A 87 -8.82 14.84 -8.11
N ALA A 88 -7.61 14.61 -7.58
CA ALA A 88 -6.53 13.87 -8.23
C ALA A 88 -6.58 12.37 -7.87
N VAL A 89 -7.78 11.78 -7.94
CA VAL A 89 -7.97 10.37 -7.58
C VAL A 89 -7.28 9.47 -8.62
N PRO A 90 -6.49 8.47 -8.21
CA PRO A 90 -5.88 7.52 -9.13
C PRO A 90 -6.93 6.83 -10.01
N ASN A 91 -6.68 6.76 -11.32
CA ASN A 91 -7.55 6.09 -12.28
C ASN A 91 -7.17 4.60 -12.41
N SER A 92 -7.34 3.83 -11.32
CA SER A 92 -7.12 2.39 -11.28
C SER A 92 -7.90 1.77 -10.12
N ASP A 93 -8.61 0.68 -10.37
CA ASP A 93 -9.31 -0.11 -9.34
C ASP A 93 -8.35 -0.81 -8.38
N ASN A 94 -7.06 -0.90 -8.73
CA ASN A 94 -6.01 -1.51 -7.91
C ASN A 94 -5.22 -0.47 -7.10
N VAL A 95 -5.69 0.80 -7.02
CA VAL A 95 -5.12 1.83 -6.15
C VAL A 95 -6.21 2.37 -5.24
N LEU A 96 -5.99 2.23 -3.92
CA LEU A 96 -6.82 2.82 -2.90
C LEU A 96 -6.09 3.99 -2.24
N LEU A 97 -6.86 5.00 -1.87
CA LEU A 97 -6.41 6.07 -1.01
C LEU A 97 -6.82 5.75 0.44
N THR A 98 -6.04 6.23 1.40
CA THR A 98 -6.47 6.25 2.80
C THR A 98 -7.74 7.09 2.97
N ASP A 99 -8.59 6.74 3.94
CA ASP A 99 -9.88 7.43 4.16
C ASP A 99 -9.69 8.87 4.70
N SER A 100 -8.54 9.14 5.30
CA SER A 100 -8.07 10.47 5.69
C SER A 100 -6.68 10.74 5.13
N HIS A 101 -6.01 11.83 5.53
CA HIS A 101 -4.74 12.24 4.92
C HIS A 101 -3.68 11.14 4.91
N ASP A 102 -3.52 10.46 6.04
CA ASP A 102 -2.52 9.44 6.32
C ASP A 102 -3.08 8.38 7.28
N LEU A 103 -2.26 7.38 7.59
CA LEU A 103 -2.58 6.29 8.51
C LEU A 103 -2.85 6.79 9.94
N GLU A 104 -2.08 7.76 10.44
CA GLU A 104 -2.22 8.30 11.79
C GLU A 104 -3.59 8.94 11.97
N THR A 105 -4.00 9.76 11.00
CA THR A 105 -5.32 10.41 11.01
C THR A 105 -6.45 9.40 10.85
N MET A 106 -6.22 8.28 10.15
CA MET A 106 -7.20 7.18 10.08
C MET A 106 -7.39 6.57 11.46
N ILE A 107 -6.29 6.28 12.18
CA ILE A 107 -6.36 5.74 13.54
C ILE A 107 -7.10 6.69 14.47
N ILE A 108 -6.75 7.99 14.46
CA ILE A 108 -7.39 9.01 15.30
C ILE A 108 -8.90 9.09 15.05
N LYS A 109 -9.32 9.00 13.78
CA LYS A 109 -10.73 9.02 13.40
C LYS A 109 -11.44 7.68 13.60
N SER A 110 -10.69 6.59 13.80
CA SER A 110 -11.24 5.25 13.98
C SER A 110 -11.67 4.97 15.42
N GLN A 111 -12.51 3.94 15.58
CA GLN A 111 -12.89 3.43 16.90
C GLN A 111 -11.68 2.88 17.70
N ALA A 112 -10.58 2.50 17.03
CA ALA A 112 -9.40 1.94 17.67
C ALA A 112 -8.75 2.93 18.66
N PHE A 113 -8.77 4.23 18.34
CA PHE A 113 -8.26 5.27 19.24
C PHE A 113 -9.09 5.40 20.54
N TYR A 114 -10.40 5.15 20.47
CA TYR A 114 -11.28 5.25 21.64
C TYR A 114 -11.22 4.02 22.54
N ILE A 115 -11.04 2.83 21.97
CA ILE A 115 -10.97 1.57 22.75
C ILE A 115 -9.68 1.51 23.59
N SER A 116 -8.55 1.95 23.05
CA SER A 116 -7.27 1.99 23.78
C SER A 116 -7.30 2.88 25.03
N ARG A 117 -8.18 3.90 25.07
CA ARG A 117 -8.36 4.77 26.22
C ARG A 117 -9.15 4.15 27.36
N LYS A 118 -10.05 3.19 27.07
CA LYS A 118 -10.84 2.50 28.11
C LYS A 118 -10.09 1.38 28.82
N SER A 119 -9.02 0.83 28.23
CA SER A 119 -8.19 -0.19 28.91
C SER A 119 -7.10 0.41 29.80
N LEU A 120 -7.00 1.74 29.86
CA LEU A 120 -6.02 2.49 30.66
C LEU A 120 -6.68 3.25 31.84
N ALA A 121 -7.98 3.10 32.03
CA ALA A 121 -8.75 3.61 33.17
C ALA A 121 -9.35 2.43 33.95
#